data_AF-A0A917Y9Q2-F1
#
_entry.id   AF-A0A917Y9Q2-F1
#
_cell.length_a   1.000
_cell.length_b   1.000
_cell.length_c   1.000
_cell.angle_alpha   90.00
_cell.angle_beta   90.00
_cell.angle_gamma   90.00
#
_symmetry.space_group_name_H-M   'P 1'
#
loop_
_entity.id
_entity.type
_entity.pdbx_description
1 polymer ?
#
loop_
_entity_poly.entity_id
_entity_poly.type
_entity_poly.pdbx_seq_one_letter_code
_entity_poly.pdbx_strand_id
1 'polypeptide(L)'
;MMRHPDHLGDEERPQFTTFLAQCPELTALNRHVRTFAEILTTRSGQHLKDWVTATRAEDLPGLHTFATGLEKGWDAVVQGLTTRWNSGPVEGRVNHIKMIKRQMYGRAKLPLLRKRVLLTAAQGSHRHHA
;
A
#
# COMPACT_ATOMS: atom_id res chain seq x y z
N MET A 1 -0.59 -8.30 9.80
CA MET A 1 -1.26 -7.15 10.45
C MET A 1 -1.84 -6.20 9.40
N MET A 2 -2.89 -6.62 8.67
CA MET A 2 -3.71 -5.75 7.81
C MET A 2 -5.12 -6.35 7.81
N ARG A 3 -5.77 -6.34 8.97
CA ARG A 3 -7.19 -6.70 9.08
C ARG A 3 -7.90 -5.42 9.53
N HIS A 4 -8.97 -5.06 8.83
CA HIS A 4 -9.76 -3.90 9.20
C HIS A 4 -10.29 -4.10 10.63
N PRO A 5 -10.17 -3.12 11.52
CA PRO A 5 -10.40 -3.33 12.95
C PRO A 5 -11.83 -3.74 13.30
N ASP A 6 -12.80 -3.37 12.46
CA ASP A 6 -14.20 -3.80 12.64
C ASP A 6 -14.39 -5.30 12.35
N HIS A 7 -13.38 -5.96 11.78
CA HIS A 7 -13.34 -7.40 11.54
C HIS A 7 -12.49 -8.17 12.58
N LEU A 8 -12.15 -7.57 13.72
CA LEU A 8 -11.73 -8.35 14.89
C LEU A 8 -12.94 -9.10 15.43
N GLY A 9 -12.79 -10.40 15.68
CA GLY A 9 -13.84 -11.20 16.31
C GLY A 9 -14.16 -10.68 17.72
N ASP A 10 -15.37 -10.94 18.21
CA ASP A 10 -15.85 -10.43 19.50
C ASP A 10 -14.96 -10.82 20.69
N GLU A 11 -14.21 -11.92 20.58
CA GLU A 11 -13.23 -12.41 21.56
C GLU A 11 -11.87 -11.67 21.53
N GLU A 12 -11.49 -11.10 20.38
CA GLU A 12 -10.17 -10.46 20.16
C GLU A 12 -10.19 -8.97 20.57
N ARG A 13 -11.37 -8.33 20.48
CA ARG A 13 -11.58 -6.91 20.79
C ARG A 13 -11.27 -6.52 22.25
N PRO A 14 -11.65 -7.31 23.28
CA PRO A 14 -11.39 -6.97 24.68
C PRO A 14 -9.89 -7.08 25.02
N GLN A 15 -9.22 -8.11 24.49
CA GLN A 15 -7.77 -8.31 24.70
C GLN A 15 -6.95 -7.20 24.02
N PHE A 16 -7.32 -6.83 22.79
CA PHE A 16 -6.69 -5.72 22.08
C PHE A 16 -6.90 -4.37 22.79
N THR A 17 -8.11 -4.11 23.29
CA THR A 17 -8.42 -2.89 24.04
C THR A 17 -7.62 -2.82 25.35
N THR A 18 -7.52 -3.94 26.07
CA THR A 18 -6.75 -4.03 27.32
C THR A 18 -5.26 -3.78 27.07
N PHE A 19 -4.71 -4.34 25.99
CA PHE A 19 -3.31 -4.13 25.62
C PHE A 19 -3.01 -2.69 25.22
N LEU A 20 -3.90 -2.04 24.47
CA LEU A 20 -3.76 -0.62 24.14
C LEU A 20 -3.81 0.27 25.38
N ALA A 21 -4.68 -0.03 26.35
CA ALA A 21 -4.80 0.73 27.59
C ALA A 21 -3.53 0.71 28.45
N GLN A 22 -2.66 -0.29 28.27
CA GLN A 22 -1.39 -0.42 29.00
C GLN A 22 -0.24 0.37 28.38
N CYS A 23 -0.38 0.86 27.13
CA CYS A 23 0.66 1.61 26.42
C CYS A 23 0.04 2.82 25.71
N PRO A 24 0.16 4.03 26.28
CA PRO A 24 -0.34 5.27 25.67
C PRO A 24 0.14 5.48 24.24
N GLU A 25 1.40 5.12 23.96
CA GLU A 25 2.03 5.23 22.65
C GLU A 25 1.37 4.29 21.62
N LEU A 26 1.00 3.07 22.03
CA LEU A 26 0.29 2.13 21.15
C LEU A 26 -1.14 2.56 20.89
N THR A 27 -1.81 3.15 21.89
CA THR A 27 -3.13 3.76 21.71
C THR A 27 -3.07 4.88 20.67
N ALA A 28 -2.08 5.75 20.80
CA ALA A 28 -1.84 6.88 19.92
C ALA A 28 -1.52 6.42 18.48
N LEU A 29 -0.63 5.42 18.35
CA LEU A 29 -0.30 4.76 17.08
C LEU A 29 -1.55 4.14 16.43
N ASN A 30 -2.35 3.39 17.17
CA ASN A 30 -3.55 2.73 16.65
C ASN A 30 -4.58 3.77 16.15
N ARG A 31 -4.75 4.89 16.86
CA ARG A 31 -5.60 6.00 16.39
C ARG A 31 -5.09 6.55 15.05
N HIS A 32 -3.80 6.83 14.93
CA HIS A 32 -3.22 7.34 13.68
C HIS A 32 -3.33 6.36 12.51
N VAL A 33 -3.09 5.06 12.75
CA VAL A 33 -3.25 4.03 11.73
C VAL A 33 -4.70 3.95 11.23
N ARG A 34 -5.68 4.06 12.14
CA ARG A 34 -7.11 4.04 11.78
C ARG A 34 -7.51 5.27 10.96
N THR A 35 -7.15 6.47 11.40
CA THR A 35 -7.43 7.70 10.64
C THR A 35 -6.76 7.66 9.27
N PHE A 36 -5.55 7.12 9.15
CA PHE A 36 -4.91 6.95 7.84
C PHE A 36 -5.62 5.93 6.95
N ALA A 37 -6.08 4.81 7.54
CA ALA A 37 -6.85 3.81 6.81
C ALA A 37 -8.18 4.38 6.29
N GLU A 38 -8.85 5.22 7.08
CA GLU A 38 -10.05 5.94 6.64
C GLU A 38 -9.76 6.87 5.46
N ILE A 39 -8.65 7.62 5.49
CA ILE A 39 -8.22 8.46 4.35
C ILE A 39 -8.01 7.60 3.09
N LEU A 40 -7.37 6.43 3.23
CA LEU A 40 -7.12 5.49 2.14
C LEU A 40 -8.43 4.91 1.56
N THR A 41 -9.36 4.48 2.40
CA THR A 41 -10.59 3.80 1.97
C THR A 41 -11.61 4.77 1.40
N THR A 42 -11.73 5.96 2.01
CA THR A 42 -12.66 7.01 1.56
C THR A 42 -12.10 7.88 0.44
N ARG A 43 -10.84 7.68 0.06
CA ARG A 43 -10.14 8.45 -0.98
C ARG A 43 -10.15 9.96 -0.71
N SER A 44 -9.91 10.33 0.55
CA SER A 44 -10.03 11.71 1.03
C SER A 44 -8.66 12.38 1.23
N GLY A 45 -7.89 12.46 0.15
CA GLY A 45 -6.51 12.99 0.16
C GLY A 45 -6.36 14.40 0.75
N GLN A 46 -7.42 15.20 0.78
CA GLN A 46 -7.44 16.51 1.43
C GLN A 46 -7.15 16.45 2.94
N HIS A 47 -7.49 15.35 3.63
CA HIS A 47 -7.25 15.20 5.07
C HIS A 47 -5.84 14.72 5.41
N LEU A 48 -5.01 14.40 4.40
CA LEU A 48 -3.66 13.88 4.62
C LEU A 48 -2.77 14.89 5.35
N LYS A 49 -2.92 16.19 5.09
CA LYS A 49 -2.11 17.24 5.72
C LYS A 49 -2.40 17.33 7.22
N ASP A 50 -3.66 17.27 7.59
CA ASP A 50 -4.10 17.30 8.99
C ASP A 50 -3.59 16.05 9.72
N TRP A 51 -3.64 14.90 9.06
CA TRP A 51 -3.09 13.66 9.59
C TRP A 51 -1.56 13.73 9.81
N VAL A 52 -0.80 14.27 8.85
CA VAL A 52 0.65 14.49 9.00
C VAL A 52 0.93 15.44 10.17
N THR A 53 0.16 16.51 10.31
CA THR A 53 0.33 17.47 11.42
C THR A 53 0.07 16.79 12.76
N ALA A 54 -1.02 16.02 12.87
CA ALA A 54 -1.38 15.31 14.09
C ALA A 54 -0.34 14.24 14.47
N THR A 55 0.19 13.47 13.49
CA THR A 55 1.24 12.48 13.75
C THR A 55 2.57 13.10 14.20
N ARG A 56 2.86 14.35 13.80
CA ARG A 56 4.05 15.09 14.22
C ARG A 56 3.94 15.69 15.62
N ALA A 57 2.74 15.86 16.13
CA ALA A 57 2.51 16.38 17.48
C ALA A 57 2.74 15.31 18.58
N GLU A 58 2.84 14.04 18.21
CA GLU A 58 3.02 12.92 19.13
C GLU A 58 4.41 12.31 18.99
N ASP A 59 5.00 11.82 20.08
CA ASP A 59 6.34 11.21 20.06
C ASP A 59 6.33 9.78 19.51
N LEU A 60 6.10 9.66 18.19
CA LEU A 60 6.03 8.39 17.47
C LEU A 60 7.03 8.39 16.30
N PRO A 61 8.31 8.09 16.55
CA PRO A 61 9.39 8.20 15.55
C PRO A 61 9.14 7.41 14.25
N GLY A 62 8.48 6.26 14.36
CA GLY A 62 8.08 5.44 13.21
C GLY A 62 7.10 6.18 12.29
N LEU A 63 6.11 6.88 12.86
CA LEU A 63 5.15 7.67 12.09
C LEU A 63 5.79 8.95 11.52
N HIS A 64 6.74 9.57 12.23
CA HIS A 64 7.49 10.71 11.69
C HIS A 64 8.28 10.34 10.42
N THR A 65 8.94 9.18 10.44
CA THR A 65 9.69 8.68 9.28
C THR A 65 8.75 8.38 8.12
N PHE A 66 7.60 7.77 8.40
CA PHE A 66 6.59 7.51 7.40
C PHE A 66 6.01 8.80 6.80
N ALA A 67 5.62 9.78 7.62
CA ALA A 67 5.12 11.08 7.19
C ALA A 67 6.13 11.81 6.30
N THR A 68 7.41 11.79 6.67
CA THR A 68 8.51 12.35 5.86
C THR A 68 8.63 11.64 4.51
N GLY A 69 8.37 10.33 4.46
CA GLY A 69 8.30 9.57 3.21
C GLY A 69 7.16 10.03 2.30
N LEU A 70 5.99 10.31 2.85
CA LEU A 70 4.83 10.82 2.09
C LEU A 70 5.09 12.22 1.52
N GLU A 71 5.69 13.10 2.32
CA GLU A 71 6.00 14.48 1.91
C GLU A 71 6.95 14.53 0.70
N LYS A 72 7.89 13.58 0.58
CA LYS A 72 8.79 13.49 -0.60
C LYS A 72 8.06 13.30 -1.93
N GLY A 73 6.85 12.76 -1.89
CA GLY A 73 6.00 12.50 -3.06
C GLY A 73 4.62 13.12 -2.91
N TRP A 74 4.52 14.26 -2.22
CA TRP A 74 3.24 14.80 -1.74
C TRP A 74 2.14 14.84 -2.81
N ASP A 75 2.42 15.45 -3.97
CA ASP A 75 1.43 15.58 -5.04
C ASP A 75 0.97 14.21 -5.55
N ALA A 76 1.90 13.27 -5.75
CA ALA A 76 1.59 11.92 -6.21
C ALA A 76 0.76 11.15 -5.17
N VAL A 77 1.06 11.30 -3.88
CA VAL A 77 0.31 10.67 -2.79
C VAL A 77 -1.10 11.24 -2.72
N VAL A 78 -1.24 12.57 -2.70
CA VAL A 78 -2.56 13.23 -2.65
C VAL A 78 -3.40 12.86 -3.87
N GLN A 79 -2.82 12.85 -5.07
CA GLN A 79 -3.52 12.44 -6.29
C GLN A 79 -3.90 10.94 -6.27
N GLY A 80 -3.01 10.09 -5.76
CA GLY A 80 -3.29 8.66 -5.58
C GLY A 80 -4.43 8.39 -4.60
N LEU A 81 -4.55 9.25 -3.57
CA LEU A 81 -5.62 9.21 -2.59
C LEU A 81 -6.91 9.87 -3.07
N THR A 82 -6.89 10.78 -4.04
CA THR A 82 -8.08 11.57 -4.41
C THR A 82 -8.71 11.11 -5.72
N THR A 83 -7.89 10.84 -6.74
CA THR A 83 -8.40 10.46 -8.07
C THR A 83 -8.96 9.05 -8.04
N ARG A 84 -9.71 8.59 -9.05
CA ARG A 84 -10.08 7.17 -9.19
C ARG A 84 -8.99 6.30 -9.84
N TRP A 85 -7.97 6.95 -10.38
CA TRP A 85 -6.93 6.31 -11.19
C TRP A 85 -5.83 5.79 -10.26
N ASN A 86 -5.31 4.60 -10.56
CA ASN A 86 -4.21 4.02 -9.80
C ASN A 86 -3.21 3.34 -10.76
N SER A 87 -1.97 3.26 -10.31
CA SER A 87 -0.88 2.64 -11.07
C SER A 87 -0.88 1.12 -10.99
N GLY A 88 -1.81 0.49 -10.26
CA GLY A 88 -1.81 -0.95 -9.98
C GLY A 88 -1.71 -1.84 -11.23
N PRO A 89 -2.56 -1.67 -12.26
CA PRO A 89 -2.45 -2.43 -13.50
C PRO A 89 -1.12 -2.23 -14.25
N VAL A 90 -0.57 -1.01 -14.20
CA VAL A 90 0.71 -0.68 -14.84
C VAL A 90 1.87 -1.32 -14.09
N GLU A 91 1.89 -1.20 -12.76
CA GLU A 91 2.88 -1.82 -11.88
C GLU A 91 2.85 -3.35 -11.98
N GLY A 92 1.66 -3.95 -12.05
CA GLY A 92 1.50 -5.38 -12.29
C GLY A 92 2.17 -5.82 -13.59
N ARG A 93 1.97 -5.08 -14.68
CA ARG A 93 2.63 -5.33 -15.97
C ARG A 93 4.14 -5.16 -15.88
N VAL A 94 4.63 -4.10 -15.23
CA VAL A 94 6.06 -3.87 -15.01
C VAL A 94 6.69 -5.00 -14.20
N ASN A 95 6.01 -5.46 -13.15
CA ASN A 95 6.47 -6.59 -12.32
C ASN A 95 6.49 -7.89 -13.10
N HIS A 96 5.50 -8.15 -13.94
CA HIS A 96 5.49 -9.31 -14.84
C HIS A 96 6.69 -9.28 -15.81
N ILE A 97 6.98 -8.13 -16.43
CA ILE A 97 8.14 -7.97 -17.33
C ILE A 97 9.45 -8.16 -16.55
N LYS A 98 9.58 -7.58 -15.34
CA LYS A 98 10.75 -7.77 -14.47
C LYS A 98 10.94 -9.24 -14.11
N MET A 99 9.86 -9.96 -13.82
CA MET A 99 9.88 -11.40 -13.52
C MET A 99 10.38 -12.21 -14.72
N ILE A 100 9.85 -11.97 -15.93
CA ILE A 100 10.34 -12.63 -17.15
C ILE A 100 11.82 -12.34 -17.36
N LYS A 101 12.27 -11.10 -17.18
CA LYS A 101 13.69 -10.73 -17.29
C LYS A 101 14.56 -11.46 -16.27
N ARG A 102 14.08 -11.63 -15.02
CA ARG A 102 14.76 -12.40 -13.96
C ARG A 102 14.86 -13.89 -14.26
N GLN A 103 13.82 -14.50 -14.84
CA GLN A 103 13.87 -15.89 -15.34
C GLN A 103 14.93 -16.09 -16.44
N MET A 104 15.34 -15.02 -17.10
CA MET A 104 16.40 -15.02 -18.12
C MET A 104 17.76 -14.58 -17.55
N TYR A 105 17.93 -14.64 -16.23
CA TYR A 105 19.14 -14.24 -15.51
C TYR A 105 19.61 -12.81 -15.84
N GLY A 106 18.68 -11.93 -16.22
CA GLY A 106 18.99 -10.55 -16.63
C GLY A 106 19.70 -10.41 -17.98
N ARG A 107 19.99 -11.52 -18.69
CA ARG A 107 20.78 -11.53 -19.94
C ARG A 107 19.96 -11.20 -21.19
N ALA A 108 18.65 -11.06 -21.06
CA ALA A 108 17.77 -10.74 -22.17
C ALA A 108 17.85 -9.25 -22.56
N LYS A 109 18.42 -8.98 -23.74
CA LYS A 109 18.29 -7.68 -24.42
C LYS A 109 16.83 -7.48 -24.88
N LEU A 110 16.44 -6.23 -25.12
CA LEU A 110 15.06 -5.84 -25.45
C LEU A 110 14.38 -6.71 -26.54
N PRO A 111 15.04 -7.09 -27.65
CA PRO A 111 14.39 -7.92 -28.68
C PRO A 111 13.95 -9.30 -28.16
N LEU A 112 14.79 -9.94 -27.35
CA LEU A 112 14.51 -11.25 -26.78
C LEU A 112 13.47 -11.18 -25.66
N LEU A 113 13.54 -10.13 -24.82
CA LEU A 113 12.55 -9.87 -23.79
C LEU A 113 11.15 -9.64 -24.39
N ARG A 114 11.07 -8.85 -25.48
CA ARG A 114 9.82 -8.60 -26.21
C ARG A 114 9.20 -9.90 -26.72
N LYS A 115 9.98 -10.75 -27.39
CA LYS A 115 9.51 -12.06 -27.89
C LYS A 115 8.94 -12.92 -26.76
N ARG A 116 9.63 -12.99 -25.62
CA ARG A 116 9.19 -13.81 -24.48
C ARG A 116 7.93 -13.25 -23.81
N VAL A 117 7.82 -11.93 -23.66
CA VAL A 117 6.61 -11.27 -23.14
C VAL A 117 5.40 -11.56 -24.04
N LEU A 118 5.55 -11.44 -25.36
CA LEU A 118 4.48 -11.74 -26.32
C LEU A 118 4.08 -13.22 -26.28
N LEU A 119 5.04 -14.13 -26.16
CA LEU A 119 4.78 -15.57 -26.05
C LEU A 119 4.00 -15.90 -24.77
N THR A 120 4.41 -15.36 -23.62
CA THR A 120 3.71 -15.57 -22.35
C THR A 120 2.29 -14.98 -22.38
N ALA A 121 2.10 -13.83 -23.03
CA ALA A 121 0.78 -13.24 -23.23
C ALA A 121 -0.12 -14.14 -24.10
N ALA A 122 0.41 -14.69 -25.20
CA ALA A 122 -0.34 -15.60 -26.08
C ALA A 122 -0.70 -16.94 -25.41
N GLN A 123 0.18 -17.48 -24.57
CA GLN A 123 -0.07 -18.72 -23.81
C GLN A 123 -1.14 -18.55 -22.72
N GLY A 124 -1.29 -17.35 -22.16
CA GLY A 124 -2.35 -17.03 -21.18
C GLY A 124 -3.75 -17.02 -21.78
N SER A 125 -3.91 -16.53 -23.02
CA SER A 125 -5.20 -16.51 -23.72
C SER A 125 -5.77 -17.91 -24.02
N HIS A 126 -4.93 -18.92 -24.20
CA HIS A 126 -5.39 -20.31 -24.40
C HIS A 126 -5.88 -20.99 -23.12
N ARG A 127 -5.57 -20.47 -21.93
CA ARG A 127 -5.95 -21.07 -20.64
C ARG A 127 -7.28 -20.56 -20.06
N HIS A 128 -7.84 -19.48 -20.59
CA HIS A 128 -9.09 -18.87 -20.11
C HIS A 128 -10.35 -19.28 -20.89
N HIS A 129 -10.23 -20.22 -21.84
CA HIS A 129 -11.33 -20.74 -22.67
C HIS A 129 -11.61 -22.24 -22.43
N ALA A 130 -11.29 -22.77 -21.24
CA ALA A 130 -11.59 -24.14 -20.83
C ALA A 130 -12.30 -24.14 -19.48
#